data_AF-A0A0D1C2S2-F1
#
_entry.id   AF-A0A0D1C2S2-F1
#
_cell.length_a   1.000
_cell.length_b   1.000
_cell.length_c   1.000
_cell.angle_alpha   90.00
_cell.angle_beta   90.00
_cell.angle_gamma   90.00
#
_symmetry.space_group_name_H-M   'P 1'
#
loop_
_entity.id
_entity.type
_entity.pdbx_description
1 polymer ?
#
loop_
_entity_poly.entity_id
_entity_poly.type
_entity_poly.pdbx_seq_one_letter_code
_entity_poly.pdbx_strand_id
1 'polypeptide(L)'
;MSLSPHPNEASSSRSTNMNTDLTTLGKRAKLSPHERQAHAISKLLANPDKEIRIPDGPKEKSIRAPRDVMKNVSGSSAGAGSGEFHIYKHQRRREYERIQLMEEQNRKLSEQEEFDRKRAQAQQKDEAKTDKNRAKREKKKLAAIKAQAAAKAKHTSKASEARSHQPDEEPESKKQRLHNEAVQRLNFKRKTDSLYPSGDEDA
;
A
#
# COMPACT_ATOMS: atom_id res chain seq x y z
N MET A 1 -48.25 -60.33 43.42
CA MET A 1 -48.54 -58.99 43.96
C MET A 1 -48.71 -58.05 42.77
N SER A 2 -49.86 -57.39 42.72
CA SER A 2 -50.37 -56.50 41.66
C SER A 2 -49.96 -55.04 41.87
N LEU A 3 -50.17 -54.23 40.82
CA LEU A 3 -50.19 -52.74 40.71
C LEU A 3 -48.80 -52.11 40.45
N SER A 4 -48.56 -51.17 39.52
CA SER A 4 -49.26 -50.51 38.40
C SER A 4 -48.20 -49.69 37.61
N PRO A 5 -48.42 -49.32 36.35
CA PRO A 5 -47.48 -48.54 35.53
C PRO A 5 -47.71 -47.02 35.64
N HIS A 6 -46.65 -46.22 35.47
CA HIS A 6 -46.76 -44.79 35.19
C HIS A 6 -46.21 -44.45 33.79
N PRO A 7 -46.99 -43.76 32.94
CA PRO A 7 -46.55 -43.28 31.64
C PRO A 7 -45.93 -41.88 31.75
N ASN A 8 -44.99 -41.56 30.88
CA ASN A 8 -44.96 -40.18 30.38
C ASN A 8 -44.67 -40.18 28.88
N GLU A 9 -45.68 -39.67 28.18
CA GLU A 9 -45.78 -39.46 26.75
C GLU A 9 -44.76 -38.41 26.30
N ALA A 10 -44.02 -38.72 25.25
CA ALA A 10 -44.21 -38.19 23.89
C ALA A 10 -43.73 -36.75 23.66
N SER A 11 -43.09 -36.63 22.49
CA SER A 11 -43.03 -35.46 21.61
C SER A 11 -41.68 -34.77 21.55
N SER A 12 -40.96 -35.02 20.47
CA SER A 12 -40.55 -33.92 19.60
C SER A 12 -40.18 -34.45 18.22
N SER A 13 -41.12 -34.23 17.31
CA SER A 13 -40.97 -34.08 15.86
C SER A 13 -39.52 -33.98 15.36
N ARG A 14 -39.06 -35.01 14.66
CA ARG A 14 -37.95 -34.90 13.71
C ARG A 14 -38.41 -34.05 12.53
N SER A 15 -38.33 -32.73 12.70
CA SER A 15 -38.45 -31.76 11.61
C SER A 15 -37.28 -31.95 10.65
N THR A 16 -37.51 -32.68 9.56
CA THR A 16 -36.62 -32.68 8.41
C THR A 16 -36.75 -31.32 7.71
N ASN A 17 -35.92 -30.36 8.11
CA ASN A 17 -35.64 -29.18 7.29
C ASN A 17 -34.88 -29.64 6.05
N MET A 18 -35.62 -30.06 5.04
CA MET A 18 -35.15 -30.18 3.66
C MET A 18 -35.03 -28.77 3.09
N ASN A 19 -33.89 -28.13 3.34
CA ASN A 19 -33.39 -27.03 2.51
C ASN A 19 -31.88 -27.23 2.36
N THR A 20 -31.52 -28.33 1.71
CA THR A 20 -30.24 -28.46 1.04
C THR A 20 -30.48 -28.14 -0.42
N ASP A 21 -30.32 -26.88 -0.79
CA ASP A 21 -30.23 -26.45 -2.19
C ASP A 21 -28.98 -27.09 -2.82
N LEU A 22 -29.15 -28.34 -3.25
CA LEU A 22 -28.25 -29.06 -4.12
C LEU A 22 -28.56 -28.67 -5.56
N THR A 23 -28.19 -27.45 -5.93
CA THR A 23 -27.90 -27.08 -7.31
C THR A 23 -26.60 -26.29 -7.29
N THR A 24 -25.45 -26.95 -7.26
CA THR A 24 -24.57 -27.05 -8.43
C THR A 24 -23.43 -28.06 -8.18
N LEU A 25 -23.77 -29.35 -8.00
CA LEU A 25 -22.79 -30.41 -8.23
C LEU A 25 -22.83 -30.80 -9.71
N GLY A 26 -21.76 -30.48 -10.44
CA GLY A 26 -21.55 -31.07 -11.77
C GLY A 26 -21.26 -30.09 -12.91
N LYS A 27 -20.45 -29.06 -12.69
CA LYS A 27 -19.54 -28.42 -13.67
C LYS A 27 -18.77 -27.36 -12.89
N ARG A 28 -17.44 -27.41 -12.92
CA ARG A 28 -16.61 -26.27 -12.47
C ARG A 28 -16.83 -25.16 -13.51
N ALA A 29 -17.98 -24.48 -13.43
CA ALA A 29 -18.24 -23.33 -14.25
C ALA A 29 -17.10 -22.34 -14.00
N LYS A 30 -16.51 -21.82 -15.08
CA LYS A 30 -15.51 -20.75 -14.98
C LYS A 30 -16.27 -19.52 -14.48
N LEU A 31 -16.42 -19.42 -13.17
CA LEU A 31 -17.09 -18.32 -12.49
C LEU A 31 -16.49 -17.01 -12.99
N SER A 32 -17.37 -16.07 -13.34
CA SER A 32 -16.99 -14.71 -13.66
C SER A 32 -16.16 -14.12 -12.51
N PRO A 33 -15.23 -13.17 -12.76
CA PRO A 33 -14.51 -12.48 -11.69
C PRO A 33 -15.44 -11.96 -10.58
N HIS A 34 -16.61 -11.42 -10.97
CA HIS A 34 -17.63 -10.93 -10.03
C HIS A 34 -18.27 -12.06 -9.22
N GLU A 35 -18.60 -13.19 -9.85
CA GLU A 35 -19.19 -14.34 -9.17
C GLU A 35 -18.22 -14.97 -8.17
N ARG A 36 -16.91 -15.00 -8.47
CA ARG A 36 -15.87 -15.45 -7.52
C ARG A 36 -15.80 -14.55 -6.29
N GLN A 37 -15.89 -13.24 -6.50
CA GLN A 37 -15.94 -12.27 -5.40
C GLN A 37 -17.22 -12.44 -4.58
N ALA A 38 -18.39 -12.53 -5.23
CA ALA A 38 -19.66 -12.75 -4.57
C ALA A 38 -19.67 -14.03 -3.72
N HIS A 39 -19.11 -15.13 -4.24
CA HIS A 39 -18.94 -16.38 -3.50
C HIS A 39 -17.96 -16.25 -2.32
N ALA A 40 -16.87 -15.48 -2.47
CA ALA A 40 -15.96 -15.21 -1.37
C ALA A 40 -16.65 -14.37 -0.27
N ILE A 41 -17.43 -13.35 -0.66
CA ILE A 41 -18.20 -12.49 0.24
C ILE A 41 -19.27 -13.32 0.97
N SER A 42 -20.06 -14.14 0.26
CA SER A 42 -21.09 -14.97 0.89
C SER A 42 -20.49 -15.93 1.92
N LYS A 43 -19.31 -16.50 1.64
CA LYS A 43 -18.57 -17.35 2.58
C LYS A 43 -18.06 -16.60 3.81
N LEU A 44 -17.59 -15.36 3.64
CA LEU A 44 -17.15 -14.52 4.76
C LEU A 44 -18.34 -14.09 5.64
N LEU A 45 -19.45 -13.70 5.02
CA LEU A 45 -20.67 -13.27 5.72
C LEU A 45 -21.42 -14.40 6.42
N ALA A 46 -21.19 -15.66 6.03
CA ALA A 46 -21.79 -16.81 6.71
C ALA A 46 -21.39 -16.93 8.19
N ASN A 47 -20.21 -16.40 8.57
CA ASN A 47 -19.75 -16.38 9.97
C ASN A 47 -19.02 -15.05 10.26
N PRO A 48 -19.77 -13.97 10.58
CA PRO A 48 -19.19 -12.64 10.74
C PRO A 48 -18.29 -12.52 11.99
N ASP A 49 -18.52 -13.33 13.02
CA ASP A 49 -17.77 -13.27 14.29
C ASP A 49 -16.37 -13.94 14.21
N LYS A 50 -16.05 -14.60 13.08
CA LYS A 50 -14.77 -15.29 12.92
C LYS A 50 -13.67 -14.32 12.51
N GLU A 51 -12.63 -14.20 13.32
CA GLU A 51 -11.44 -13.43 12.98
C GLU A 51 -10.81 -13.90 11.65
N ILE A 52 -10.63 -12.95 10.73
CA ILE A 52 -10.01 -13.19 9.42
C ILE A 52 -8.51 -12.94 9.53
N ARG A 53 -7.70 -13.98 9.35
CA ARG A 53 -6.24 -13.86 9.24
C ARG A 53 -5.85 -13.54 7.81
N ILE A 54 -5.41 -12.30 7.56
CA ILE A 54 -4.81 -11.90 6.30
C ILE A 54 -3.38 -12.49 6.28
N PRO A 55 -3.01 -13.28 5.26
CA PRO A 55 -1.66 -13.83 5.18
C PRO A 55 -0.64 -12.70 4.98
N ASP A 56 0.49 -12.81 5.67
CA ASP A 56 1.64 -11.94 5.42
C ASP A 56 2.14 -12.13 3.97
N GLY A 57 2.79 -11.10 3.44
CA GLY A 57 3.43 -11.15 2.12
C GLY A 57 4.47 -12.27 1.99
N PRO A 58 4.87 -12.61 0.75
CA PRO A 58 5.88 -13.62 0.50
C PRO A 58 7.18 -13.27 1.24
N LYS A 59 7.67 -14.19 2.07
CA LYS A 59 8.92 -14.01 2.82
C LYS A 59 10.11 -14.31 1.91
N GLU A 60 11.20 -13.57 2.09
CA GLU A 60 12.44 -13.85 1.39
C GLU A 60 13.00 -15.21 1.82
N LYS A 61 13.62 -15.92 0.87
CA LYS A 61 14.27 -17.20 1.15
C LYS A 61 15.51 -16.93 2.01
N SER A 62 15.55 -17.50 3.21
CA SER A 62 16.69 -17.42 4.12
C SER A 62 17.19 -18.81 4.48
N ILE A 63 18.50 -19.02 4.49
CA ILE A 63 19.09 -20.26 4.99
C ILE A 63 19.22 -20.18 6.50
N ARG A 64 18.95 -21.30 7.17
CA ARG A 64 19.14 -21.43 8.62
C ARG A 64 20.60 -21.16 8.96
N ALA A 65 20.82 -20.28 9.94
CA ALA A 65 22.15 -19.99 10.46
C ALA A 65 22.91 -21.28 10.84
N PRO A 66 24.23 -21.33 10.60
CA PRO A 66 25.05 -22.45 11.02
C PRO A 66 24.94 -22.64 12.54
N ARG A 67 25.07 -23.89 13.00
CA ARG A 67 25.10 -24.17 14.44
C ARG A 67 26.47 -23.75 14.98
N ASP A 68 26.47 -23.07 16.11
CA ASP A 68 27.67 -22.56 16.78
C ASP A 68 28.59 -23.71 17.25
N VAL A 69 28.04 -24.67 18.01
CA VAL A 69 28.79 -25.84 18.48
C VAL A 69 28.25 -27.13 17.87
N MET A 70 29.14 -27.86 17.20
CA MET A 70 28.88 -29.23 16.76
C MET A 70 29.26 -30.21 17.87
N LYS A 71 28.30 -31.02 18.31
CA LYS A 71 28.49 -31.94 19.45
C LYS A 71 29.12 -33.28 19.07
N ASN A 72 29.18 -33.57 17.78
CA ASN A 72 29.53 -34.88 17.22
C ASN A 72 30.73 -34.79 16.25
N VAL A 73 31.74 -34.00 16.62
CA VAL A 73 32.98 -33.87 15.84
C VAL A 73 33.90 -35.03 16.20
N SER A 74 34.13 -35.93 15.24
CA SER A 74 35.14 -36.99 15.37
C SER A 74 36.54 -36.39 15.26
N GLY A 75 37.54 -37.01 15.91
CA GLY A 75 38.91 -36.49 15.95
C GLY A 75 39.54 -36.33 14.56
N SER A 76 40.48 -35.40 14.42
CA SER A 76 41.07 -35.01 13.12
C SER A 76 41.83 -36.12 12.40
N SER A 77 42.28 -37.15 13.12
CA SER A 77 42.95 -38.33 12.57
C SER A 77 42.02 -39.55 12.42
N ALA A 78 40.75 -39.43 12.79
CA ALA A 78 39.79 -40.51 12.61
C ALA A 78 39.50 -40.72 11.11
N GLY A 79 39.41 -41.99 10.69
CA GLY A 79 39.11 -42.34 9.29
C GLY A 79 37.69 -41.92 8.85
N ALA A 80 37.44 -42.01 7.54
CA ALA A 80 36.13 -41.68 6.98
C ALA A 80 35.05 -42.68 7.45
N GLY A 81 34.10 -42.19 8.24
CA GLY A 81 32.93 -42.97 8.66
C GLY A 81 31.87 -43.08 7.57
N SER A 82 30.96 -44.06 7.68
CA SER A 82 29.87 -44.30 6.71
C SER A 82 28.90 -43.13 6.56
N GLY A 83 28.79 -42.27 7.59
CA GLY A 83 27.93 -41.07 7.58
C GLY A 83 28.58 -39.82 6.97
N GLU A 84 29.89 -39.82 6.75
CA GLU A 84 30.64 -38.61 6.36
C GLU A 84 30.22 -38.08 4.98
N PHE A 85 29.93 -38.99 4.05
CA PHE A 85 29.41 -38.63 2.73
C PHE A 85 28.10 -37.83 2.81
N HIS A 86 27.19 -38.22 3.69
CA HIS A 86 25.92 -37.52 3.86
C HIS A 86 26.11 -36.16 4.52
N ILE A 87 27.01 -36.06 5.50
CA ILE A 87 27.39 -34.79 6.13
C ILE A 87 27.89 -33.82 5.06
N TYR A 88 28.83 -34.26 4.22
CA TYR A 88 29.36 -33.48 3.11
C TYR A 88 28.27 -33.05 2.11
N LYS A 89 27.42 -33.99 1.69
CA LYS A 89 26.31 -33.71 0.75
C LYS A 89 25.37 -32.63 1.29
N HIS A 90 24.99 -32.71 2.56
CA HIS A 90 24.12 -31.71 3.20
C HIS A 90 24.82 -30.37 3.44
N GLN A 91 26.13 -30.37 3.75
CA GLN A 91 26.91 -29.15 3.90
C GLN A 91 27.09 -28.44 2.55
N ARG A 92 27.51 -29.17 1.51
CA ARG A 92 27.71 -28.64 0.16
C ARG A 92 26.41 -28.07 -0.41
N ARG A 93 25.28 -28.76 -0.24
CA ARG A 93 23.96 -28.23 -0.65
C ARG A 93 23.63 -26.92 0.05
N ARG A 94 23.77 -26.86 1.37
CA ARG A 94 23.54 -25.62 2.14
C ARG A 94 24.44 -24.49 1.71
N GLU A 95 25.70 -24.79 1.39
CA GLU A 95 26.66 -23.77 0.95
C GLU A 95 26.34 -23.24 -0.45
N TYR A 96 25.95 -24.10 -1.39
CA TYR A 96 25.51 -23.65 -2.71
C TYR A 96 24.24 -22.81 -2.64
N GLU A 97 23.26 -23.23 -1.84
CA GLU A 97 22.06 -22.41 -1.59
C GLU A 97 22.46 -21.04 -1.02
N ARG A 98 23.46 -20.99 -0.12
CA ARG A 98 23.92 -19.75 0.53
C ARG A 98 24.58 -18.81 -0.46
N ILE A 99 25.46 -19.33 -1.30
CA ILE A 99 26.11 -18.56 -2.35
C ILE A 99 25.06 -18.05 -3.35
N GLN A 100 24.14 -18.91 -3.80
CA GLN A 100 23.08 -18.52 -4.72
C GLN A 100 22.18 -17.41 -4.15
N LEU A 101 21.77 -17.50 -2.88
CA LEU A 101 20.97 -16.43 -2.26
C LEU A 101 21.74 -15.11 -2.17
N MET A 102 23.02 -15.16 -1.83
CA MET A 102 23.87 -13.96 -1.77
C MET A 102 24.03 -13.32 -3.17
N GLU A 103 24.24 -14.13 -4.21
CA GLU A 103 24.32 -13.66 -5.59
C GLU A 103 22.99 -13.07 -6.07
N GLU A 104 21.87 -13.73 -5.78
CA GLU A 104 20.52 -13.24 -6.09
C GLU A 104 20.21 -11.90 -5.38
N GLN A 105 20.60 -11.76 -4.10
CA GLN A 105 20.43 -10.53 -3.35
C GLN A 105 21.27 -9.40 -3.94
N ASN A 106 22.56 -9.63 -4.21
CA ASN A 106 23.44 -8.64 -4.83
C ASN A 106 22.89 -8.19 -6.19
N ARG A 107 22.42 -9.13 -7.00
CA ARG A 107 21.80 -8.81 -8.28
C ARG A 107 20.56 -7.92 -8.10
N LYS A 108 19.63 -8.28 -7.22
CA LYS A 108 18.44 -7.47 -6.94
C LYS A 108 18.78 -6.07 -6.44
N LEU A 109 19.77 -5.95 -5.56
CA LEU A 109 20.23 -4.65 -5.06
C LEU A 109 20.78 -3.78 -6.20
N SER A 110 21.65 -4.33 -7.06
CA SER A 110 22.16 -3.60 -8.21
C SER A 110 21.07 -3.17 -9.20
N GLU A 111 20.11 -4.05 -9.49
CA GLU A 111 18.98 -3.76 -10.37
C GLU A 111 18.06 -2.67 -9.78
N GLN A 112 17.84 -2.70 -8.47
CA GLN A 112 17.06 -1.71 -7.74
C GLN A 112 17.75 -0.34 -7.72
N GLU A 113 19.05 -0.30 -7.42
CA GLU A 113 19.85 0.94 -7.44
C GLU A 113 19.84 1.60 -8.82
N GLU A 114 20.02 0.80 -9.88
CA GLU A 114 19.93 1.29 -11.25
C GLU A 114 18.54 1.83 -11.58
N PHE A 115 17.49 1.12 -11.16
CA PHE A 115 16.12 1.52 -11.39
C PHE A 115 15.81 2.85 -10.68
N ASP A 116 16.18 2.96 -9.40
CA ASP A 116 15.94 4.16 -8.61
C ASP A 116 16.73 5.34 -9.13
N ARG A 117 17.98 5.13 -9.58
CA ARG A 117 18.77 6.17 -10.27
C ARG A 117 18.08 6.64 -11.56
N LYS A 118 17.63 5.72 -12.41
CA LYS A 118 16.92 6.06 -13.67
C LYS A 118 15.61 6.80 -13.37
N ARG A 119 14.87 6.36 -12.36
CA ARG A 119 13.61 7.00 -11.91
C ARG A 119 13.84 8.40 -11.39
N ALA A 120 14.84 8.60 -10.54
CA ALA A 120 15.19 9.92 -10.00
C ALA A 120 15.62 10.89 -11.12
N GLN A 121 16.41 10.43 -12.09
CA GLN A 121 16.78 11.24 -13.25
C GLN A 121 15.58 11.64 -14.11
N ALA A 122 14.63 10.73 -14.33
CA ALA A 122 13.40 11.04 -15.06
C ALA A 122 12.56 12.09 -14.31
N GLN A 123 12.37 11.89 -13.00
CA GLN A 123 11.65 12.83 -12.14
C GLN A 123 12.28 14.23 -12.15
N GLN A 124 13.59 14.33 -11.99
CA GLN A 124 14.31 15.62 -12.04
C GLN A 124 14.13 16.33 -13.39
N LYS A 125 14.16 15.59 -14.50
CA LYS A 125 13.94 16.17 -15.85
C LYS A 125 12.51 16.70 -16.00
N ASP A 126 11.52 15.98 -15.48
CA ASP A 126 10.12 16.39 -15.56
C ASP A 126 9.80 17.55 -14.62
N GLU A 127 10.37 17.56 -13.42
CA GLU A 127 10.30 18.67 -12.46
C GLU A 127 10.95 19.93 -13.05
N ALA A 128 12.18 19.83 -13.59
CA ALA A 128 12.85 20.98 -14.21
C ALA A 128 12.06 21.58 -15.39
N LYS A 129 11.38 20.75 -16.20
CA LYS A 129 10.49 21.23 -17.27
C LYS A 129 9.24 21.90 -16.69
N THR A 130 8.64 21.28 -15.68
CA THR A 130 7.42 21.77 -15.02
C THR A 130 7.68 23.11 -14.33
N ASP A 131 8.81 23.25 -13.63
CA ASP A 131 9.19 24.47 -12.91
C ASP A 131 9.52 25.62 -13.86
N LYS A 132 10.24 25.34 -14.95
CA LYS A 132 10.45 26.34 -16.02
C LYS A 132 9.12 26.85 -16.58
N ASN A 133 8.17 25.97 -16.82
CA ASN A 133 6.85 26.33 -17.34
C ASN A 133 5.98 27.05 -16.30
N ARG A 134 6.05 26.63 -15.03
CA ARG A 134 5.39 27.26 -13.90
C ARG A 134 5.90 28.69 -13.71
N ALA A 135 7.22 28.89 -13.66
CA ALA A 135 7.84 30.21 -13.55
C ALA A 135 7.44 31.15 -14.70
N LYS A 136 7.33 30.63 -15.94
CA LYS A 136 6.81 31.42 -17.08
C LYS A 136 5.36 31.84 -16.87
N ARG A 137 4.49 30.95 -16.39
CA ARG A 137 3.07 31.25 -16.11
C ARG A 137 2.92 32.24 -14.95
N GLU A 138 3.72 32.09 -13.89
CA GLU A 138 3.71 32.99 -12.74
C GLU A 138 4.17 34.40 -13.12
N LYS A 139 5.25 34.53 -13.91
CA LYS A 139 5.67 35.85 -14.45
C LYS A 139 4.57 36.51 -15.28
N LYS A 140 3.89 35.76 -16.16
CA LYS A 140 2.75 36.26 -16.95
C LYS A 140 1.58 36.67 -16.06
N LYS A 141 1.25 35.88 -15.03
CA LYS A 141 0.18 36.16 -14.07
C LYS A 141 0.47 37.44 -13.29
N LEU A 142 1.70 37.61 -12.79
CA LEU A 142 2.13 38.82 -12.08
C LEU A 142 2.09 40.06 -12.98
N ALA A 143 2.55 39.95 -14.24
CA ALA A 143 2.47 41.04 -15.20
C ALA A 143 1.01 41.43 -15.51
N ALA A 144 0.12 40.45 -15.68
CA ALA A 144 -1.31 40.68 -15.91
C ALA A 144 -1.98 41.35 -14.70
N ILE A 145 -1.68 40.92 -13.47
CA ILE A 145 -2.18 41.55 -12.24
C ILE A 145 -1.68 43.00 -12.14
N LYS A 146 -0.40 43.26 -12.41
CA LYS A 146 0.17 44.61 -12.41
C LYS A 146 -0.48 45.51 -13.46
N ALA A 147 -0.72 45.00 -14.66
CA ALA A 147 -1.42 45.72 -15.72
C ALA A 147 -2.88 46.03 -15.34
N GLN A 148 -3.60 45.07 -14.75
CA GLN A 148 -4.96 45.29 -14.25
C GLN A 148 -5.00 46.31 -13.11
N ALA A 149 -4.04 46.28 -12.18
CA ALA A 149 -3.93 47.25 -11.10
C ALA A 149 -3.67 48.67 -11.65
N ALA A 150 -2.76 48.81 -12.63
CA ALA A 150 -2.50 50.09 -13.29
C ALA A 150 -3.71 50.62 -14.10
N ALA A 151 -4.45 49.73 -14.76
CA ALA A 151 -5.69 50.09 -15.46
C ALA A 151 -6.79 50.54 -14.50
N LYS A 152 -6.94 49.87 -13.36
CA LYS A 152 -7.87 50.28 -12.28
C LYS A 152 -7.47 51.64 -11.71
N ALA A 153 -6.19 51.88 -11.42
CA ALA A 153 -5.71 53.17 -10.93
C ALA A 153 -5.97 54.33 -11.91
N LYS A 154 -5.83 54.09 -13.22
CA LYS A 154 -6.16 55.07 -14.27
C LYS A 154 -7.67 55.32 -14.42
N HIS A 155 -8.49 54.28 -14.23
CA HIS A 155 -9.95 54.45 -14.23
C HIS A 155 -10.46 55.17 -12.98
N THR A 156 -9.86 54.92 -11.81
CA THR A 156 -10.21 55.64 -10.57
C THR A 156 -9.78 57.11 -10.61
N SER A 157 -8.64 57.45 -11.25
CA SER A 157 -8.21 58.84 -11.41
C SER A 157 -8.98 59.61 -12.50
N LYS A 158 -9.69 58.92 -13.40
CA LYS A 158 -10.62 59.53 -14.38
C LYS A 158 -12.05 59.67 -13.85
N ALA A 159 -12.40 58.91 -12.81
CA ALA A 159 -13.71 58.99 -12.14
C ALA A 159 -13.76 60.08 -11.05
N SER A 160 -12.62 60.62 -10.61
CA SER A 160 -12.56 61.72 -9.63
C SER A 160 -12.85 63.12 -10.21
N GLU A 161 -13.19 63.22 -11.50
CA GLU A 161 -13.54 64.49 -12.17
C GLU A 161 -15.00 64.54 -12.68
N ALA A 162 -15.82 63.53 -12.35
CA ALA A 162 -17.24 63.50 -12.70
C ALA A 162 -18.10 63.00 -11.52
N ARG A 163 -18.53 63.99 -10.72
CA ARG A 163 -19.73 64.10 -9.86
C ARG A 163 -20.22 62.89 -9.04
N SER A 164 -20.45 63.22 -7.77
CA SER A 164 -21.49 62.72 -6.86
C SER A 164 -22.78 62.22 -7.54
N HIS A 165 -23.19 60.99 -7.26
CA HIS A 165 -24.57 60.60 -6.90
C HIS A 165 -24.68 59.09 -6.57
N GLN A 166 -25.25 58.80 -5.41
CA GLN A 166 -25.88 57.54 -4.96
C GLN A 166 -27.26 57.41 -5.65
N PRO A 167 -27.85 56.21 -5.87
CA PRO A 167 -28.19 55.25 -4.81
C PRO A 167 -28.05 53.75 -5.14
N ASP A 168 -28.34 52.97 -4.10
CA ASP A 168 -28.39 51.52 -3.89
C ASP A 168 -28.87 50.65 -5.06
N GLU A 169 -28.27 49.46 -5.19
CA GLU A 169 -28.92 48.14 -5.44
C GLU A 169 -27.84 47.02 -5.47
N GLU A 170 -28.07 45.99 -4.67
CA GLU A 170 -27.27 44.76 -4.49
C GLU A 170 -27.07 43.97 -5.81
N PRO A 171 -25.88 43.36 -6.01
CA PRO A 171 -25.90 42.01 -6.57
C PRO A 171 -24.84 41.07 -5.96
N GLU A 172 -25.38 40.03 -5.31
CA GLU A 172 -24.96 38.63 -5.35
C GLU A 172 -23.45 38.28 -5.30
N SER A 173 -23.14 37.57 -4.22
CA SER A 173 -21.92 36.84 -3.89
C SER A 173 -21.15 36.23 -5.07
N LYS A 174 -20.22 36.99 -5.65
CA LYS A 174 -19.10 36.41 -6.41
C LYS A 174 -18.04 35.95 -5.44
N LYS A 175 -18.01 34.63 -5.23
CA LYS A 175 -17.02 33.87 -4.46
C LYS A 175 -15.63 34.50 -4.59
N GLN A 176 -15.15 35.08 -3.48
CA GLN A 176 -13.80 35.62 -3.41
C GLN A 176 -12.81 34.51 -3.74
N ARG A 177 -12.07 34.67 -4.84
CA ARG A 177 -10.92 33.83 -5.12
C ARG A 177 -9.86 34.21 -4.10
N LEU A 178 -9.73 33.41 -3.06
CA LEU A 178 -8.73 33.59 -2.01
C LEU A 178 -7.39 33.90 -2.65
N HIS A 179 -6.84 35.05 -2.26
CA HIS A 179 -5.51 35.50 -2.59
C HIS A 179 -4.52 34.38 -2.25
N ASN A 180 -3.54 34.15 -3.12
CA ASN A 180 -2.54 33.07 -3.07
C ASN A 180 -1.65 33.05 -1.81
N GLU A 181 -1.92 33.87 -0.78
CA GLU A 181 -1.21 33.83 0.52
C GLU A 181 -1.83 32.80 1.47
N ALA A 182 -3.12 32.48 1.32
CA ALA A 182 -3.82 31.47 2.12
C ALA A 182 -3.76 30.05 1.53
N VAL A 183 -3.03 29.85 0.43
CA VAL A 183 -2.75 28.49 -0.07
C VAL A 183 -1.57 27.96 0.72
N GLN A 184 -1.86 27.33 1.86
CA GLN A 184 -0.92 26.39 2.46
C GLN A 184 -0.46 25.45 1.33
N ARG A 185 0.82 25.54 0.96
CA ARG A 185 1.40 24.58 0.02
C ARG A 185 1.21 23.22 0.67
N LEU A 186 0.25 22.44 0.17
CA LEU A 186 0.12 21.04 0.53
C LEU A 186 1.38 20.34 0.01
N ASN A 187 2.42 20.36 0.84
CA ASN A 187 3.60 19.56 0.68
C ASN A 187 3.13 18.13 0.91
N PHE A 188 2.87 17.41 -0.18
CA PHE A 188 2.69 15.97 -0.12
C PHE A 188 3.99 15.37 0.40
N LYS A 189 4.06 15.13 1.71
CA LYS A 189 5.12 14.33 2.31
C LYS A 189 5.10 12.98 1.59
N ARG A 190 6.18 12.65 0.89
CA ARG A 190 6.34 11.34 0.28
C ARG A 190 6.34 10.33 1.44
N LYS A 191 5.59 9.24 1.30
CA LYS A 191 5.46 8.18 2.32
C LYS A 191 6.82 7.58 2.74
N THR A 192 7.89 7.84 1.98
CA THR A 192 9.27 7.42 2.24
C THR A 192 10.01 8.31 3.24
N ASP A 193 9.62 9.58 3.40
CA ASP A 193 10.35 10.54 4.25
C ASP A 193 10.04 10.35 5.76
N SER A 194 9.04 9.52 6.10
CA SER A 194 8.66 9.26 7.50
C SER A 194 9.25 7.96 8.08
N LEU A 195 10.02 7.18 7.29
CA LEU A 195 10.46 5.84 7.73
C LEU A 195 11.89 5.80 8.28
N TYR A 196 12.71 6.84 8.07
CA TYR A 196 14.00 6.98 8.73
C TYR A 196 14.25 8.47 9.03
N PRO A 197 14.23 8.91 10.30
CA PRO A 197 14.85 10.17 10.64
C PRO A 197 16.35 10.00 10.41
N SER A 198 16.88 10.73 9.43
CA SER A 198 18.31 10.96 9.27
C SER A 198 18.81 11.66 10.54
N GLY A 199 19.29 10.86 11.49
CA GLY A 199 20.00 11.34 12.66
C GLY A 199 21.43 11.68 12.26
N ASP A 200 21.62 12.90 11.77
CA ASP A 200 22.90 13.60 11.76
C ASP A 200 22.73 14.82 12.69
N GLU A 201 23.27 14.73 13.91
CA GLU A 201 23.61 15.85 14.79
C GLU A 201 24.91 15.47 15.53
N ASP A 202 25.85 16.40 15.53
CA ASP A 202 27.29 16.27 15.76
C ASP A 202 27.73 16.09 17.23
N ALA A 203 28.86 15.40 17.44
CA ALA A 203 30.00 15.74 18.32
C ALA A 203 31.06 14.63 18.34
#